data_AF-A0A497LYQ6-F1
#
_entry.id   AF-A0A497LYQ6-F1
#
_cell.length_a   1.000
_cell.length_b   1.000
_cell.length_c   1.000
_cell.angle_alpha   90.00
_cell.angle_beta   90.00
_cell.angle_gamma   90.00
#
_symmetry.space_group_name_H-M   'P 1'
#
loop_
_entity.id
_entity.type
_entity.pdbx_description
1 polymer ?
#
loop_
_entity_poly.entity_id
_entity_poly.type
_entity_poly.pdbx_seq_one_letter_code
_entity_poly.pdbx_strand_id
1 'polypeptide(L)' 'EKIVITGAPILYGVTIPKNAEHVDEAVDFIKFMLSKDGRNIITECGQNPISPKAYTDDVSRIPQELKDYVKPLPEG' A
#
# COMPACT_ATOMS: atom_id res chain seq x y z
N GLU A 1 22.28 -13.44 30.16
CA GLU A 1 21.30 -12.34 30.25
C GLU A 1 20.60 -12.18 28.90
N LYS A 2 19.32 -11.79 28.84
CA LYS A 2 18.61 -11.51 27.59
C LYS A 2 18.05 -10.09 27.64
N ILE A 3 18.15 -9.37 26.54
CA ILE A 3 17.61 -8.02 26.37
C ILE A 3 16.40 -8.10 25.44
N VAL A 4 15.32 -7.38 25.75
CA VAL A 4 14.15 -7.24 24.88
C VAL A 4 14.23 -5.90 24.16
N ILE A 5 14.16 -5.92 22.83
CA ILE A 5 14.15 -4.73 21.98
C ILE A 5 12.85 -4.75 21.19
N THR A 6 12.01 -3.73 21.36
CA THR A 6 10.80 -3.54 20.56
C THR A 6 11.17 -2.85 19.25
N GLY A 7 10.98 -3.53 18.12
CA GLY A 7 11.20 -2.98 16.79
C GLY A 7 9.97 -2.29 16.21
N ALA A 8 10.20 -1.48 15.18
CA ALA A 8 9.12 -0.95 14.34
C ALA A 8 8.54 -2.06 13.43
N PRO A 9 7.27 -1.95 13.00
CA PRO A 9 6.68 -2.90 12.07
C PRO A 9 7.36 -2.84 10.69
N ILE A 10 7.45 -3.98 10.02
CA ILE A 10 7.90 -4.08 8.63
C ILE A 10 6.69 -3.77 7.74
N LEU A 11 6.68 -2.56 7.14
CA LEU A 11 5.63 -2.11 6.23
C LEU A 11 6.20 -1.87 4.84
N TYR A 12 5.56 -2.47 3.83
CA TYR A 12 5.88 -2.22 2.43
C TYR A 12 5.09 -1.01 1.90
N GLY A 13 5.79 -0.12 1.19
CA GLY A 13 5.21 1.04 0.52
C GLY A 13 5.36 0.93 -1.00
N VAL A 14 4.41 1.51 -1.72
CA VAL A 14 4.43 1.66 -3.19
C VAL A 14 4.06 3.10 -3.54
N THR A 15 4.55 3.60 -4.67
CA THR A 15 4.18 4.93 -5.18
C THR A 15 4.28 4.98 -6.70
N ILE A 16 3.64 5.98 -7.31
CA ILE A 16 3.85 6.35 -8.71
C ILE A 16 4.81 7.54 -8.74
N PRO A 17 6.01 7.42 -9.32
CA PRO A 17 6.92 8.55 -9.45
C PRO A 17 6.27 9.72 -10.21
N LYS A 18 6.61 10.96 -9.83
CA LYS A 18 6.05 12.17 -10.46
C LYS A 18 6.36 12.29 -11.96
N ASN A 19 7.39 11.59 -12.42
CA ASN A 19 7.85 11.56 -13.81
C ASN A 19 7.62 10.20 -14.47
N ALA A 20 6.68 9.39 -13.98
CA ALA A 20 6.32 8.14 -14.64
C ALA A 20 5.83 8.43 -16.06
N GLU A 21 6.38 7.73 -17.05
CA GLU A 21 6.04 7.90 -18.48
C GLU A 21 4.62 7.40 -18.79
N HIS A 22 4.14 6.43 -18.00
CA HIS A 22 2.90 5.69 -18.17
C HIS A 22 2.08 5.74 -16.87
N VAL A 23 1.55 6.92 -16.54
CA VAL A 23 0.86 7.17 -15.26
C VAL A 23 -0.43 6.37 -15.15
N ASP A 24 -1.21 6.30 -16.23
CA ASP A 24 -2.51 5.64 -16.23
C ASP A 24 -2.35 4.12 -16.03
N GLU A 25 -1.36 3.52 -16.69
CA GLU A 25 -1.02 2.10 -16.52
C GLU A 25 -0.47 1.82 -15.12
N ALA A 26 0.29 2.75 -14.54
CA ALA A 26 0.75 2.64 -13.15
C ALA A 26 -0.42 2.71 -12.15
N VAL A 27 -1.43 3.54 -12.41
CA VAL A 27 -2.68 3.58 -11.64
C VAL A 27 -3.41 2.25 -11.74
N ASP A 28 -3.58 1.70 -12.94
CA ASP A 28 -4.23 0.41 -13.15
C ASP A 28 -3.51 -0.74 -12.44
N PHE A 29 -2.17 -0.75 -12.49
CA PHE A 29 -1.35 -1.73 -11.79
C PHE A 29 -1.58 -1.68 -10.27
N ILE A 30 -1.50 -0.48 -9.67
CA ILE A 30 -1.71 -0.32 -8.23
C ILE A 30 -3.15 -0.66 -7.85
N LYS A 31 -4.14 -0.30 -8.67
CA LYS A 31 -5.54 -0.65 -8.46
C LYS A 31 -5.74 -2.16 -8.43
N PHE A 32 -5.12 -2.89 -9.36
CA PHE A 32 -5.13 -4.35 -9.37
C PHE A 32 -4.45 -4.92 -8.12
N MET A 33 -3.26 -4.42 -7.78
CA MET A 33 -2.52 -4.86 -6.59
C MET A 33 -3.34 -4.68 -5.30
N LEU A 34 -4.09 -3.58 -5.18
CA LEU A 34 -4.97 -3.27 -4.04
C LEU A 34 -6.36 -3.92 -4.14
N SER A 35 -6.67 -4.63 -5.22
CA SER A 35 -7.93 -5.36 -5.36
C SER A 35 -7.97 -6.62 -4.48
N LYS A 36 -9.10 -7.33 -4.46
CA LYS A 36 -9.19 -8.63 -3.78
C LYS A 36 -8.19 -9.63 -4.36
N ASP A 37 -8.06 -9.68 -5.68
CA ASP A 37 -7.21 -10.66 -6.37
C ASP A 37 -5.72 -10.37 -6.13
N GLY A 38 -5.33 -9.09 -6.21
CA GLY A 38 -3.97 -8.65 -5.88
C GLY A 38 -3.58 -8.98 -4.43
N ARG A 39 -4.48 -8.73 -3.47
CA ARG A 39 -4.25 -9.10 -2.06
C ARG A 39 -4.18 -10.61 -1.84
N ASN A 40 -4.95 -11.41 -2.57
CA ASN A 40 -4.87 -12.87 -2.49
C ASN A 40 -3.48 -13.36 -2.94
N ILE A 41 -2.96 -12.84 -4.04
CA ILE A 41 -1.60 -13.17 -4.52
C ILE A 41 -0.55 -12.83 -3.44
N ILE A 42 -0.62 -11.64 -2.84
CA ILE A 42 0.31 -11.24 -1.75
C ILE A 42 0.22 -12.22 -0.57
N THR A 43 -1.00 -12.66 -0.23
CA THR A 43 -1.26 -13.64 0.84
C THR A 43 -0.68 -15.02 0.50
N GLU A 44 -0.88 -15.50 -0.73
CA GLU A 44 -0.32 -16.76 -1.23
C GLU A 44 1.21 -16.75 -1.27
N CYS A 45 1.82 -15.56 -1.48
CA CYS A 45 3.25 -15.34 -1.36
C CYS A 45 3.75 -15.23 0.09
N GLY A 46 2.89 -15.45 1.09
CA GLY A 46 3.27 -15.48 2.51
C GLY A 46 3.40 -14.10 3.16
N GLN A 47 2.90 -13.04 2.52
CA GLN A 47 2.85 -11.70 3.10
C GLN A 47 1.42 -11.35 3.53
N ASN A 48 1.29 -10.61 4.63
CA ASN A 48 -0.02 -10.15 5.11
C ASN A 48 -0.33 -8.77 4.52
N PRO A 49 -1.21 -8.65 3.50
CA PRO A 49 -1.56 -7.35 2.94
C PRO A 49 -2.40 -6.52 3.91
N ILE A 50 -2.22 -5.20 3.86
CA ILE A 50 -3.07 -4.27 4.60
C ILE A 50 -4.46 -4.25 3.96
N SER A 51 -5.49 -4.53 4.76
CA SER A 51 -6.87 -4.70 4.31
C SER A 51 -7.85 -4.03 5.29
N PRO A 52 -9.00 -3.48 4.85
CA PRO A 52 -9.49 -3.43 3.47
C PRO A 52 -8.87 -2.30 2.62
N LYS A 53 -8.20 -1.33 3.24
CA LYS A 53 -7.59 -0.18 2.58
C LYS A 53 -6.13 -0.02 3.01
N ALA A 54 -5.25 0.26 2.05
CA ALA A 54 -3.84 0.55 2.31
C ALA A 54 -3.67 1.91 3.01
N TYR A 55 -2.52 2.15 3.64
CA TYR A 55 -2.22 3.44 4.24
C TYR A 55 -1.62 4.42 3.21
N THR A 56 -1.89 5.70 3.40
CA THR A 56 -1.22 6.81 2.71
C THR A 56 -0.95 7.95 3.68
N ASP A 57 0.14 8.67 3.46
CA ASP A 57 0.50 9.90 4.16
C ASP A 57 -0.39 11.08 3.76
N ASP A 58 -0.88 11.12 2.51
CA ASP A 58 -1.70 12.22 2.00
C ASP A 58 -2.71 11.74 0.94
N VAL A 59 -3.97 11.57 1.37
CA VAL A 59 -5.09 11.17 0.49
C VAL A 59 -5.33 12.18 -0.64
N SER A 60 -5.00 13.46 -0.46
CA SER A 60 -5.23 14.49 -1.48
C SER A 60 -4.32 14.32 -2.70
N ARG A 61 -3.18 13.63 -2.54
CA ARG A 61 -2.19 13.37 -3.58
C ARG A 61 -2.39 12.04 -4.30
N ILE A 62 -3.41 11.27 -3.92
CA ILE A 62 -3.75 10.00 -4.54
C ILE A 62 -4.67 10.22 -5.75
N PRO A 63 -4.39 9.57 -6.90
CA PRO A 63 -5.29 9.56 -8.06
C PRO A 63 -6.71 9.16 -7.70
N GLN A 64 -7.71 9.76 -8.35
CA GLN A 64 -9.12 9.63 -7.97
C GLN A 64 -9.58 8.16 -7.98
N GLU A 65 -9.06 7.36 -8.89
CA GLU A 65 -9.31 5.93 -9.10
C GLU A 65 -8.83 5.07 -7.94
N LEU A 66 -7.89 5.57 -7.15
CA LEU A 66 -7.26 4.85 -6.03
C LEU A 66 -7.75 5.31 -4.66
N LYS A 67 -8.47 6.44 -4.56
CA LYS A 67 -8.91 7.01 -3.27
C LYS A 67 -9.76 6.06 -2.44
N ASP A 68 -10.56 5.21 -3.09
CA ASP A 68 -11.39 4.22 -2.39
C ASP A 68 -10.58 3.07 -1.79
N TYR A 69 -9.34 2.86 -2.24
CA TYR A 69 -8.45 1.78 -1.81
C TYR A 69 -7.51 2.19 -0.67
N VAL A 70 -7.50 3.46 -0.26
CA VAL A 70 -6.57 4.00 0.73
C VAL A 70 -7.27 4.65 1.92
N LYS A 71 -6.55 4.72 3.05
CA LYS A 71 -6.92 5.46 4.26
C LYS A 71 -5.69 6.20 4.80
N PRO A 72 -5.87 7.29 5.56
CA PRO A 72 -4.75 7.94 6.23
C PRO A 72 -3.97 6.95 7.10
N LEU A 73 -2.65 7.09 7.13
CA LEU A 73 -1.80 6.43 8.11
C LEU A 73 -2.24 6.89 9.52
N PRO A 74 -2.53 5.98 10.46
CA PRO A 74 -2.90 6.36 11.82
C PRO A 74 -1.74 7.13 12.46
N GLU A 75 -2.07 8.19 13.19
CA GLU A 75 -1.12 8.87 14.06
C GLU A 75 -0.66 7.87 15.14
N GLY A 76 0.66 7.82 15.37
CA GLY A 76 1.29 6.94 16.35
C GLY A 76 1.21 7.49 17.77
#